data_AF-A0A845R4B9-F1
#
_entry.id   AF-A0A845R4B9-F1
#
_cell.length_a   1.000
_cell.length_b   1.000
_cell.length_c   1.000
_cell.angle_alpha   90.00
_cell.angle_beta   90.00
_cell.angle_gamma   90.00
#
_symmetry.space_group_name_H-M   'P 1'
#
loop_
_entity.id
_entity.type
_entity.pdbx_description
1 polymer ?
#
loop_
_entity_poly.entity_id
_entity_poly.type
_entity_poly.pdbx_seq_one_letter_code
_entity_poly.pdbx_strand_id
1 'polypeptide(L)' 'MQEIRCKVCSKLLGRVPKATAFEIEMKCPRCKSVRIYNKEALEAQG' A
#
# COMPACT_ATOMS: atom_id res chain seq x y z
N MET A 1 -7.46 -6.02 -7.74
CA MET A 1 -6.39 -5.04 -7.46
C MET A 1 -6.69 -4.36 -6.12
N GLN A 2 -5.69 -4.10 -5.29
CA GLN A 2 -5.75 -3.36 -4.04
C GLN A 2 -5.24 -1.94 -4.32
N GLU A 3 -5.94 -0.92 -3.85
CA GLU A 3 -5.48 0.47 -3.96
C GLU A 3 -4.57 0.81 -2.78
N ILE A 4 -3.40 1.37 -3.06
CA ILE A 4 -2.53 1.96 -2.05
C ILE A 4 -2.90 3.43 -1.97
N ARG A 5 -3.47 3.84 -0.84
CA ARG A 5 -3.85 5.23 -0.57
C ARG A 5 -3.00 5.77 0.57
N CYS A 6 -2.60 7.03 0.45
CA CYS A 6 -1.86 7.71 1.50
C CYS A 6 -2.69 7.76 2.79
N LYS A 7 -2.15 7.27 3.92
CA LYS A 7 -2.84 7.29 5.22
C LYS A 7 -3.12 8.69 5.78
N VAL A 8 -2.53 9.74 5.20
CA VAL A 8 -2.67 11.12 5.68
C VAL A 8 -3.65 11.93 4.85
N CYS A 9 -3.52 11.89 3.51
CA CYS A 9 -4.33 12.72 2.61
C CYS A 9 -5.27 11.92 1.70
N SER A 10 -5.37 10.60 1.92
CA SER A 10 -6.19 9.65 1.15
C SER A 10 -5.94 9.63 -0.36
N LYS A 11 -4.88 10.30 -0.84
CA LYS A 11 -4.52 10.31 -2.26
C LYS A 11 -4.09 8.91 -2.69
N LEU A 12 -4.61 8.48 -3.84
CA LEU A 12 -4.18 7.26 -4.51
C LEU A 12 -2.70 7.37 -4.89
N LEU A 13 -1.89 6.46 -4.36
CA LEU A 13 -0.46 6.34 -4.63
C LEU A 13 -0.17 5.32 -5.72
N GLY A 14 -0.97 4.25 -5.77
CA GLY A 14 -0.81 3.19 -6.76
C GLY A 14 -1.84 2.08 -6.60
N ARG A 15 -1.75 1.08 -7.46
CA ARG A 15 -2.58 -0.13 -7.42
C ARG A 15 -1.68 -1.35 -7.50
N VAL A 16 -1.94 -2.35 -6.67
CA VAL A 16 -1.18 -3.59 -6.60
C VAL A 16 -2.11 -4.80 -6.74
N PRO A 17 -1.60 -5.96 -7.20
CA PRO A 17 -2.39 -7.19 -7.22
C PRO A 17 -2.89 -7.54 -5.80
N LYS A 18 -4.11 -8.07 -5.68
CA LYS A 18 -4.71 -8.37 -4.36
C LYS A 18 -3.99 -9.53 -3.63
N ALA A 19 -3.34 -10.42 -4.38
CA ALA A 19 -2.75 -11.66 -3.87
C ALA A 19 -1.24 -11.56 -3.59
N THR A 20 -0.63 -10.41 -3.83
CA THR A 20 0.82 -10.24 -3.65
C THR A 20 1.06 -9.66 -2.26
N ALA A 21 1.85 -10.34 -1.45
CA ALA A 21 2.48 -9.72 -0.29
C ALA A 21 3.44 -8.64 -0.81
N PHE A 22 3.37 -7.45 -0.23
CA PHE A 22 4.31 -6.39 -0.59
C PHE A 22 4.60 -5.56 0.64
N GLU A 23 5.82 -5.03 0.68
CA GLU A 23 6.24 -3.98 1.59
C GLU A 23 6.92 -2.93 0.73
N ILE A 24 6.37 -1.71 0.71
CA ILE A 24 6.94 -0.60 -0.05
C ILE A 24 6.98 0.65 0.83
N GLU A 25 8.17 1.22 0.98
CA GLU A 25 8.34 2.56 1.50
C GLU A 25 8.03 3.56 0.39
N MET A 26 7.02 4.42 0.62
CA MET A 26 6.62 5.40 -0.39
C MET A 26 6.34 6.76 0.24
N LYS A 27 6.91 7.80 -0.39
CA LYS A 27 6.60 9.19 -0.10
C LYS A 27 5.36 9.63 -0.86
N CYS A 28 4.37 10.18 -0.16
CA CYS A 28 3.22 10.79 -0.82
C CYS A 28 3.63 12.09 -1.53
N PRO A 29 3.37 12.27 -2.84
CA PRO A 29 3.73 13.50 -3.54
C PRO A 29 2.90 14.71 -3.11
N ARG A 30 1.73 14.51 -2.50
CA ARG A 30 0.83 15.60 -2.05
C ARG A 30 1.20 16.12 -0.66
N CYS A 31 1.20 15.25 0.35
CA CYS A 31 1.48 15.66 1.73
C CYS A 31 2.94 15.45 2.16
N LYS A 32 3.80 14.92 1.28
CA LYS A 32 5.22 14.63 1.51
C LYS A 32 5.50 13.65 2.66
N SER A 33 4.46 13.01 3.23
CA SER A 33 4.60 12.01 4.29
C SER A 33 5.17 10.71 3.71
N VAL A 34 6.22 10.20 4.36
CA VAL A 34 6.86 8.92 4.06
C VAL A 34 6.29 7.89 5.01
N ARG A 35 5.77 6.78 4.47
CA ARG A 35 5.27 5.65 5.25
C ARG A 35 5.54 4.35 4.52
N ILE A 36 5.62 3.29 5.31
CA ILE A 36 5.68 1.91 4.81
C ILE A 36 4.24 1.44 4.58
N TYR A 37 3.99 0.91 3.38
CA TYR A 37 2.73 0.27 3.01
C TYR A 37 3.00 -1.21 2.86
N ASN A 38 2.46 -2.00 3.77
CA ASN A 38 2.58 -3.45 3.74
C ASN A 38 1.20 -4.09 3.56
N LYS A 39 1.20 -5.22 2.86
CA LYS A 39 0.09 -6.18 2.85
C LYS A 39 0.69 -7.56 3.04
N GLU A 40 0.25 -8.27 4.06
CA GLU A 40 0.56 -9.68 4.23
C GLU A 40 -0.16 -10.49 3.15
N ALA A 41 0.52 -11.46 2.54
CA ALA A 41 -0.17 -12.44 1.72
C ALA A 41 -1.20 -13.11 2.62
N LEU A 42 -2.44 -13.21 2.13
CA LEU A 42 -3.41 -14.10 2.73
C LEU A 42 -2.94 -15.51 2.37
N GLU A 43 -1.91 -16.01 3.05
CA GLU A 43 -1.58 -17.42 3.07
C GLU A 43 -2.85 -18.12 3.55
N ALA A 44 -3.42 -18.96 2.69
CA ALA A 44 -4.55 -19.78 3.05
C ALA A 44 -4.17 -20.56 4.32
N GLN A 45 -4.83 -20.27 5.44
CA GLN A 45 -4.88 -21.19 6.56
C GLN A 45 -5.57 -22.45 6.03
N GLY A 46 -4.77 -23.42 5.62
CA GLY A 46 -5.17 -24.79 5.30
C GLY A 46 -5.24 -25.65 6.54
#